data_AF-A0A932E554-F1
#
_entry.id   AF-A0A932E554-F1
#
_cell.length_a   1.000
_cell.length_b   1.000
_cell.length_c   1.000
_cell.angle_alpha   90.00
_cell.angle_beta   90.00
_cell.angle_gamma   90.00
#
_symmetry.space_group_name_H-M   'P 1'
#
loop_
_entity.id
_entity.type
_entity.pdbx_description
1 polymer ?
#
loop_
_entity_poly.entity_id
_entity_poly.type
_entity_poly.pdbx_seq_one_letter_code
_entity_poly.pdbx_strand_id
1 'polypeptide(L)'
;MKQTHIVALLCALCVSVVSHASAVPVNAPLIPINDLQPGMKGEVWTVFKGRDSEPFTVQVTGILRNALGPGKSMILCELTDPRVQNMGAVAGMSGSPLYVDGKLAGVLSYQIQRFETVRYAGFTPISDMLEVSTLPPGRDNVGPTSFPVKGDRGGTRATGPLPASTPFTAITPAFSLGGLAPEVAAMLEPQF
;
A
#
# COMPACT_ATOMS: atom_id res chain seq x y z
N MET A 1 4.89 -36.26 51.32
CA MET A 1 5.94 -35.35 50.76
C MET A 1 6.26 -35.59 49.26
N LYS A 2 5.63 -36.54 48.55
CA LYS A 2 5.92 -36.78 47.10
C LYS A 2 4.94 -36.09 46.13
N GLN A 3 3.74 -35.70 46.56
CA GLN A 3 2.75 -35.04 45.68
C GLN A 3 3.01 -33.55 45.44
N THR A 4 3.69 -32.86 46.37
CA THR A 4 3.97 -31.42 46.27
C THR A 4 4.93 -31.09 45.11
N HIS A 5 5.78 -32.03 44.71
CA HIS A 5 6.73 -31.82 43.61
C HIS A 5 6.11 -31.99 42.22
N ILE A 6 5.04 -32.79 42.08
CA ILE A 6 4.38 -33.03 40.78
C ILE A 6 3.54 -31.81 40.36
N VAL A 7 2.87 -31.16 41.33
CA VAL A 7 2.09 -29.94 41.07
C VAL A 7 3.00 -28.75 40.71
N ALA A 8 4.17 -28.64 41.34
CA ALA A 8 5.16 -27.62 41.03
C ALA A 8 5.76 -27.80 39.61
N LEU A 9 5.96 -29.04 39.17
CA LEU A 9 6.46 -29.35 37.82
C LEU A 9 5.42 -29.04 36.72
N LEU A 10 4.12 -29.25 37.01
CA LEU A 10 3.03 -28.94 36.08
C LEU A 10 2.82 -27.43 35.93
N CYS A 11 2.93 -26.66 37.01
CA CYS A 11 2.86 -25.19 36.95
C CYS A 11 4.08 -24.56 36.24
N ALA A 12 5.27 -25.17 36.33
CA ALA A 12 6.45 -24.69 35.61
C ALA A 12 6.37 -24.91 34.09
N LEU A 13 5.61 -25.91 33.63
CA LEU A 13 5.41 -26.15 32.20
C LEU A 13 4.41 -25.15 31.57
N CYS A 14 3.46 -24.62 32.35
CA CYS A 14 2.43 -23.68 31.88
C CYS A 14 2.88 -22.22 31.74
N VAL A 15 4.05 -21.82 32.25
CA VAL A 15 4.51 -20.41 32.24
C VAL A 15 5.35 -20.07 30.99
N SER A 16 5.59 -21.02 30.10
CA SER A 16 6.40 -20.82 28.89
C SER A 16 5.62 -20.35 27.65
N VAL A 17 4.35 -19.93 27.81
CA VAL A 17 3.63 -19.20 26.76
C VAL A 17 4.13 -17.75 26.73
N VAL A 18 5.39 -17.60 26.32
CA VAL A 18 5.97 -16.31 25.97
C VAL A 18 5.20 -15.83 24.75
N SER A 19 4.24 -14.94 24.98
CA SER A 19 3.66 -14.09 23.94
C SER A 19 4.81 -13.36 23.27
N HIS A 20 5.30 -13.93 22.17
CA HIS A 20 6.23 -13.25 21.28
C HIS A 20 5.45 -12.11 20.66
N ALA A 21 5.64 -10.90 21.19
CA ALA A 21 5.33 -9.68 20.46
C ALA A 21 6.21 -9.71 19.21
N SER A 22 5.70 -10.31 18.14
CA SER A 22 6.38 -10.32 16.87
C SER A 22 6.34 -8.87 16.38
N ALA A 23 7.51 -8.25 16.33
CA ALA A 23 7.65 -6.96 15.66
C ALA A 23 7.57 -7.19 14.15
N VAL A 24 7.05 -6.20 13.42
CA VAL A 24 7.13 -6.19 11.95
C VAL A 24 8.60 -6.43 11.57
N PRO A 25 8.91 -7.40 10.69
CA PRO A 25 10.29 -7.68 10.32
C PRO A 25 10.90 -6.44 9.66
N VAL A 26 11.79 -5.75 10.37
CA VAL A 26 12.53 -4.59 9.85
C VAL A 26 13.78 -5.10 9.13
N ASN A 27 14.06 -4.59 7.92
CA ASN A 27 15.18 -5.01 7.08
C ASN A 27 15.18 -6.50 6.69
N ALA A 28 14.02 -7.07 6.42
CA ALA A 28 13.93 -8.42 5.88
C ALA A 28 14.66 -8.53 4.53
N PRO A 29 15.35 -9.67 4.26
CA PRO A 29 15.84 -9.97 2.92
C PRO A 29 14.70 -9.96 1.91
N LEU A 30 15.01 -9.67 0.65
CA LEU A 30 14.01 -9.65 -0.42
C LEU A 30 13.87 -11.04 -1.03
N ILE A 31 12.66 -11.40 -1.46
CA ILE A 31 12.43 -12.57 -2.32
C ILE A 31 12.14 -12.10 -3.76
N PRO A 32 12.93 -12.53 -4.75
CA PRO A 32 12.64 -12.28 -6.15
C PRO A 32 11.30 -12.87 -6.57
N ILE A 33 10.61 -12.21 -7.49
CA ILE A 33 9.32 -12.69 -8.01
C ILE A 33 9.41 -14.08 -8.65
N ASN A 34 10.55 -14.44 -9.26
CA ASN A 34 10.74 -15.75 -9.88
C ASN A 34 10.90 -16.89 -8.88
N ASP A 35 11.19 -16.57 -7.61
CA ASP A 35 11.34 -17.56 -6.54
C ASP A 35 9.99 -17.82 -5.83
N LEU A 36 8.97 -17.01 -6.09
CA LEU A 36 7.62 -17.22 -5.57
C LEU A 36 6.88 -18.30 -6.36
N GLN A 37 6.29 -19.24 -5.65
CA GLN A 37 5.56 -20.37 -6.22
C GLN A 37 4.16 -20.50 -5.60
N PRO A 38 3.18 -20.99 -6.38
CA PRO A 38 1.88 -21.37 -5.83
C PRO A 38 2.01 -22.34 -4.65
N GLY A 39 1.20 -22.13 -3.63
CA GLY A 39 1.16 -22.94 -2.41
C GLY A 39 2.03 -22.42 -1.26
N MET A 40 2.98 -21.51 -1.53
CA MET A 40 3.80 -20.89 -0.47
C MET A 40 2.94 -20.11 0.52
N LYS A 41 3.23 -20.25 1.82
CA LYS A 41 2.55 -19.50 2.88
C LYS A 41 3.26 -18.17 3.10
N GLY A 42 2.46 -17.13 3.29
CA GLY A 42 2.94 -15.80 3.60
C GLY A 42 2.23 -15.18 4.78
N GLU A 43 2.84 -14.13 5.30
CA GLU A 43 2.31 -13.30 6.37
C GLU A 43 2.22 -11.86 5.87
N VAL A 44 1.05 -11.26 6.03
CA VAL A 44 0.82 -9.87 5.68
C VAL A 44 0.65 -9.08 6.96
N TRP A 45 1.47 -8.05 7.14
CA TRP A 45 1.42 -7.20 8.33
C TRP A 45 0.50 -6.02 8.10
N THR A 46 -0.56 -5.92 8.89
CA THR A 46 -1.57 -4.87 8.75
C THR A 46 -2.02 -4.36 10.11
N VAL A 47 -2.73 -3.25 10.16
CA VAL A 47 -3.33 -2.73 11.39
C VAL A 47 -4.83 -3.00 11.34
N PHE A 48 -5.32 -3.93 12.15
CA PHE A 48 -6.76 -4.19 12.25
C PHE A 48 -7.48 -3.16 13.14
N LYS A 49 -6.79 -2.66 14.18
CA LYS A 49 -7.36 -1.70 15.12
C LYS A 49 -6.28 -0.81 15.73
N GLY A 50 -6.60 0.47 15.91
CA GLY A 50 -5.69 1.40 16.58
C GLY A 50 -4.46 1.69 15.72
N ARG A 51 -3.28 1.31 16.22
CA ARG A 51 -1.99 1.50 15.53
C ARG A 51 -1.10 0.27 15.56
N ASP A 52 -1.57 -0.80 16.18
CA ASP A 52 -0.76 -2.00 16.40
C ASP A 52 -0.79 -2.85 15.13
N SER A 53 0.40 -3.15 14.62
CA SER A 53 0.52 -4.00 13.44
C SER A 53 0.56 -5.46 13.85
N GLU A 54 -0.29 -6.26 13.20
CA GLU A 54 -0.42 -7.69 13.43
C GLU A 54 -0.32 -8.44 12.09
N PRO A 55 0.35 -9.61 12.07
CA PRO A 55 0.39 -10.44 10.88
C PRO A 55 -0.94 -11.18 10.70
N PHE A 56 -1.32 -11.42 9.45
CA PHE A 56 -2.35 -12.39 9.08
C PHE A 56 -1.86 -13.30 7.95
N THR A 57 -2.39 -14.51 7.92
CA THR A 57 -1.92 -15.56 7.02
C THR A 57 -2.55 -15.49 5.63
N VAL A 58 -1.71 -15.71 4.62
CA VAL A 58 -2.09 -15.79 3.21
C VAL A 58 -1.37 -16.96 2.54
N GLN A 59 -1.88 -17.39 1.39
CA GLN A 59 -1.24 -18.37 0.53
C GLN A 59 -1.06 -17.79 -0.86
N VAL A 60 0.15 -17.89 -1.40
CA VAL A 60 0.43 -17.51 -2.79
C VAL A 60 -0.30 -18.46 -3.71
N THR A 61 -1.17 -17.95 -4.57
CA THR A 61 -1.89 -18.74 -5.58
C THR A 61 -1.14 -18.71 -6.91
N GLY A 62 -0.47 -17.61 -7.21
CA GLY A 62 0.35 -17.49 -8.42
C GLY A 62 0.81 -16.07 -8.71
N ILE A 63 1.45 -15.91 -9.87
CA ILE A 63 1.97 -14.63 -10.35
C ILE A 63 1.28 -14.30 -11.68
N LEU A 64 0.60 -13.16 -11.72
CA LEU A 64 -0.01 -12.62 -12.93
C LEU A 64 0.98 -11.67 -13.61
N ARG A 65 1.60 -12.13 -14.69
CA ARG A 65 2.57 -11.32 -15.46
C ARG A 65 1.84 -10.26 -16.28
N ASN A 66 2.38 -9.04 -16.31
CA ASN A 66 1.82 -7.88 -17.01
C ASN A 66 0.44 -7.43 -16.52
N ALA A 67 0.00 -7.86 -15.33
CA ALA A 67 -1.32 -7.51 -14.79
C ALA A 67 -1.44 -6.02 -14.42
N LEU A 68 -0.31 -5.36 -14.13
CA LEU A 68 -0.26 -3.94 -13.76
C LEU A 68 0.18 -3.05 -14.94
N GLY A 69 0.38 -3.62 -16.12
CA GLY A 69 0.95 -2.99 -17.30
C GLY A 69 2.16 -3.74 -17.85
N PRO A 70 2.74 -3.30 -18.98
CA PRO A 70 3.89 -3.97 -19.59
C PRO A 70 5.07 -4.10 -18.63
N GLY A 71 5.55 -5.32 -18.41
CA GLY A 71 6.65 -5.63 -17.50
C GLY A 71 6.29 -5.63 -16.01
N LYS A 72 5.07 -5.24 -15.62
CA LYS A 72 4.66 -5.11 -14.21
C LYS A 72 3.73 -6.24 -13.81
N SER A 73 4.18 -7.02 -12.83
CA SER A 73 3.49 -8.24 -12.42
C SER A 73 2.69 -8.03 -11.14
N MET A 74 1.77 -8.92 -10.86
CA MET A 74 1.02 -8.95 -9.61
C MET A 74 1.17 -10.33 -8.96
N ILE A 75 1.48 -10.35 -7.67
CA ILE A 75 1.41 -11.59 -6.88
C ILE A 75 -0.05 -11.74 -6.43
N LEU A 76 -0.66 -12.87 -6.73
CA LEU A 76 -2.01 -13.19 -6.31
C LEU A 76 -1.93 -14.12 -5.10
N CYS A 77 -2.56 -13.72 -4.00
CA CYS A 77 -2.66 -14.55 -2.81
C CYS A 77 -4.11 -14.74 -2.39
N GLU A 78 -4.42 -15.95 -1.95
CA GLU A 78 -5.60 -16.26 -1.14
C GLU A 78 -5.36 -15.78 0.30
N LEU A 79 -6.30 -15.01 0.83
CA LEU A 79 -6.30 -14.66 2.24
C LEU A 79 -6.86 -15.86 2.99
N THR A 80 -6.09 -16.45 3.90
CA THR A 80 -6.47 -17.70 4.59
C THR A 80 -6.80 -17.48 6.07
N ASP A 81 -6.47 -16.30 6.61
CA ASP A 81 -6.75 -15.96 8.00
C ASP A 81 -8.26 -15.78 8.25
N PRO A 82 -8.83 -16.38 9.33
CA PRO A 82 -10.24 -16.26 9.67
C PRO A 82 -10.74 -14.81 9.81
N ARG A 83 -9.88 -13.89 10.27
CA ARG A 83 -10.25 -12.48 10.50
C ARG A 83 -10.60 -11.75 9.21
N VAL A 84 -10.04 -12.17 8.08
CA VAL A 84 -10.23 -11.53 6.77
C VAL A 84 -11.18 -12.31 5.85
N GLN A 85 -11.67 -13.50 6.24
CA GLN A 85 -12.58 -14.28 5.38
C GLN A 85 -13.91 -13.57 5.10
N ASN A 86 -14.43 -12.82 6.07
CA ASN A 86 -15.72 -12.14 5.92
C ASN A 86 -15.60 -10.82 5.16
N MET A 87 -14.47 -10.13 5.30
CA MET A 87 -14.26 -8.79 4.76
C MET A 87 -13.40 -8.76 3.48
N GLY A 88 -12.47 -9.69 3.33
CA GLY A 88 -11.44 -9.64 2.31
C GLY A 88 -10.36 -8.60 2.64
N ALA A 89 -9.65 -8.13 1.61
CA ALA A 89 -8.84 -6.94 1.72
C ALA A 89 -9.79 -5.75 1.68
N VAL A 90 -9.63 -4.81 2.62
CA VAL A 90 -10.51 -3.61 2.74
C VAL A 90 -9.70 -2.33 2.53
N ALA A 91 -10.41 -1.24 2.25
CA ALA A 91 -9.76 0.06 2.11
C ALA A 91 -9.00 0.39 3.40
N GLY A 92 -7.77 0.87 3.27
CA GLY A 92 -6.86 1.11 4.40
C GLY A 92 -5.83 0.01 4.64
N MET A 93 -6.02 -1.21 4.12
CA MET A 93 -4.98 -2.26 4.16
C MET A 93 -3.93 -2.11 3.06
N SER A 94 -4.12 -1.17 2.12
CA SER A 94 -3.12 -0.85 1.10
C SER A 94 -1.82 -0.43 1.76
N GLY A 95 -0.69 -0.96 1.30
CA GLY A 95 0.62 -0.69 1.88
C GLY A 95 1.10 -1.75 2.87
N SER A 96 0.26 -2.72 3.24
CA SER A 96 0.68 -3.82 4.11
C SER A 96 1.76 -4.70 3.45
N PRO A 97 2.94 -4.88 4.07
CA PRO A 97 3.99 -5.71 3.49
C PRO A 97 3.66 -7.20 3.60
N LEU A 98 3.90 -7.92 2.51
CA LEU A 98 3.81 -9.38 2.40
C LEU A 98 5.19 -10.00 2.58
N TYR A 99 5.30 -10.91 3.54
CA TYR A 99 6.47 -11.73 3.76
C TYR A 99 6.20 -13.18 3.39
N VAL A 100 7.16 -13.83 2.77
CA VAL A 100 7.16 -15.26 2.47
C VAL A 100 8.50 -15.81 2.96
N ASP A 101 8.47 -16.84 3.81
CA ASP A 101 9.67 -17.39 4.46
C ASP A 101 10.54 -16.32 5.18
N GLY A 102 9.89 -15.34 5.79
CA GLY A 102 10.55 -14.21 6.47
C GLY A 102 11.21 -13.19 5.53
N LYS A 103 11.02 -13.33 4.20
CA LYS A 103 11.54 -12.41 3.19
C LYS A 103 10.44 -11.51 2.63
N LEU A 104 10.75 -10.24 2.39
CA LEU A 104 9.81 -9.28 1.82
C LEU A 104 9.56 -9.59 0.34
N ALA A 105 8.31 -9.94 0.02
CA ALA A 105 7.88 -10.33 -1.32
C ALA A 105 7.17 -9.19 -2.07
N GLY A 106 6.40 -8.38 -1.35
CA GLY A 106 5.61 -7.32 -1.97
C GLY A 106 4.74 -6.56 -0.99
N VAL A 107 3.79 -5.81 -1.54
CA VAL A 107 2.92 -4.90 -0.80
C VAL A 107 1.48 -5.10 -1.23
N LEU A 108 0.55 -5.19 -0.29
CA LEU A 108 -0.88 -5.30 -0.56
C LEU A 108 -1.35 -4.04 -1.29
N SER A 109 -1.95 -4.20 -2.46
CA SER A 109 -2.34 -3.06 -3.31
C SER A 109 -3.74 -3.19 -3.90
N TYR A 110 -4.24 -4.42 -4.10
CA TYR A 110 -5.50 -4.65 -4.81
C TYR A 110 -6.41 -5.63 -4.09
N GLN A 111 -7.70 -5.35 -4.17
CA GLN A 111 -8.78 -6.24 -3.71
C GLN A 111 -9.33 -6.98 -4.92
N ILE A 112 -9.23 -8.31 -4.92
CA ILE A 112 -9.69 -9.17 -6.01
C ILE A 112 -10.91 -9.94 -5.48
N GLN A 113 -11.97 -9.23 -5.08
CA GLN A 113 -13.03 -9.79 -4.22
C GLN A 113 -14.46 -9.37 -4.60
N ARG A 114 -14.74 -9.06 -5.87
CA ARG A 114 -16.06 -8.48 -6.22
C ARG A 114 -17.25 -9.42 -6.02
N PHE A 115 -17.10 -10.75 -6.20
CA PHE A 115 -18.21 -11.73 -6.02
C PHE A 115 -17.73 -13.16 -5.68
N GLU A 116 -16.54 -13.32 -5.11
CA GLU A 116 -15.93 -14.63 -4.89
C GLU A 116 -16.21 -15.19 -3.49
N THR A 117 -16.43 -16.50 -3.42
CA THR A 117 -16.54 -17.23 -2.15
C THR A 117 -15.18 -17.28 -1.42
N VAL A 118 -14.10 -17.33 -2.20
CA VAL A 118 -12.72 -17.30 -1.73
C VAL A 118 -12.19 -15.86 -1.79
N ARG A 119 -11.41 -15.45 -0.79
CA ARG A 119 -10.94 -14.07 -0.69
C ARG A 119 -9.53 -13.96 -1.27
N TYR A 120 -9.41 -13.36 -2.44
CA TYR A 120 -8.11 -13.07 -3.04
C TYR A 120 -7.69 -11.60 -2.90
N ALA A 121 -6.39 -11.36 -2.80
CA ALA A 121 -5.82 -10.03 -2.90
C ALA A 121 -4.60 -10.01 -3.81
N GLY A 122 -4.39 -8.85 -4.43
CA GLY A 122 -3.27 -8.57 -5.31
C GLY A 122 -2.19 -7.77 -4.59
N PHE A 123 -0.96 -8.22 -4.76
CA PHE A 123 0.22 -7.59 -4.16
C PHE A 123 1.16 -7.12 -5.27
N THR A 124 1.67 -5.90 -5.11
CA THR A 124 2.72 -5.35 -5.97
C THR A 124 4.06 -5.94 -5.52
N PRO A 125 4.82 -6.60 -6.41
CA PRO A 125 6.13 -7.16 -6.07
C PRO A 125 7.10 -6.09 -5.57
N ILE A 126 7.97 -6.44 -4.63
CA ILE A 126 8.97 -5.49 -4.10
C ILE A 126 9.99 -5.07 -5.17
N SER A 127 10.28 -5.95 -6.15
CA SER A 127 11.12 -5.64 -7.31
C SER A 127 10.62 -4.40 -8.06
N ASP A 128 9.31 -4.29 -8.23
CA ASP A 128 8.69 -3.24 -9.02
C ASP A 128 8.76 -1.90 -8.28
N MET A 129 8.72 -1.92 -6.95
CA MET A 129 8.93 -0.73 -6.10
C MET A 129 10.39 -0.26 -6.10
N LEU A 130 11.34 -1.20 -6.10
CA LEU A 130 12.77 -0.85 -6.15
C LEU A 130 13.16 -0.26 -7.51
N GLU A 131 12.57 -0.74 -8.60
CA GLU A 131 12.82 -0.19 -9.94
C GLU A 131 12.50 1.32 -10.00
N VAL A 132 11.46 1.78 -9.30
CA VAL A 132 11.09 3.21 -9.26
C VAL A 132 12.22 4.07 -8.69
N SER A 133 12.98 3.57 -7.71
CA SER A 133 14.13 4.29 -7.14
C SER A 133 15.30 4.47 -8.13
N THR A 134 15.34 3.65 -9.17
CA THR A 134 16.39 3.69 -10.21
C THR A 134 15.99 4.53 -11.42
N LEU A 135 14.72 4.94 -11.50
CA LEU A 135 14.28 5.86 -12.55
C LEU A 135 15.01 7.19 -12.37
N PRO A 136 15.49 7.80 -13.47
CA PRO A 136 16.04 9.14 -13.39
C PRO A 136 14.98 10.05 -12.77
N PRO A 137 15.36 10.96 -11.84
CA PRO A 137 14.42 11.94 -11.31
C PRO A 137 13.70 12.58 -12.48
N GLY A 138 12.36 12.53 -12.45
CA GLY A 138 11.53 13.08 -13.52
C GLY A 138 11.97 14.51 -13.75
N ARG A 139 12.30 14.85 -15.01
CA ARG A 139 12.87 16.15 -15.43
C ARG A 139 12.18 17.28 -14.65
N ASP A 140 12.91 17.89 -13.73
CA ASP A 140 12.44 18.89 -12.76
C ASP A 140 11.77 20.14 -13.40
N ASN A 141 11.82 20.26 -14.73
CA ASN A 141 11.31 21.38 -15.51
C ASN A 141 9.97 21.13 -16.21
N VAL A 142 9.32 19.98 -15.99
CA VAL A 142 7.89 19.84 -16.31
C VAL A 142 7.12 19.85 -15.00
N GLY A 143 7.11 21.03 -14.36
CA GLY A 143 6.11 21.31 -13.34
C GLY A 143 4.71 21.20 -13.97
N PRO A 144 3.67 20.89 -13.18
CA PRO A 144 2.31 20.93 -13.69
C PRO A 144 2.04 22.32 -14.27
N THR A 145 1.88 22.41 -15.58
CA THR A 145 1.41 23.64 -16.23
C THR A 145 -0.01 23.88 -15.71
N SER A 146 -0.16 24.86 -14.83
CA SER A 146 -1.47 25.31 -14.38
C SER A 146 -2.25 25.81 -15.58
N PHE A 147 -3.30 25.09 -15.98
CA PHE A 147 -4.24 25.60 -16.96
C PHE A 147 -4.94 26.83 -16.35
N PRO A 148 -4.93 28.00 -17.01
CA PRO A 148 -5.68 29.15 -16.53
C PRO A 148 -7.18 28.83 -16.62
N VAL A 149 -7.83 28.65 -15.47
CA VAL A 149 -9.28 28.51 -15.39
C VAL A 149 -9.90 29.88 -15.67
N LYS A 150 -10.71 29.97 -16.74
CA LYS A 150 -11.46 31.17 -17.11
C LYS A 150 -12.34 31.61 -15.93
N GLY A 151 -11.95 32.71 -15.30
CA GLY A 151 -12.47 33.19 -14.02
C GLY A 151 -11.41 33.91 -13.19
N ASP A 152 -10.13 33.63 -13.48
CA ASP A 152 -9.00 34.44 -13.03
C ASP A 152 -9.05 35.81 -13.71
N ARG A 153 -9.84 36.73 -13.13
CA ARG A 153 -9.61 38.15 -13.37
C ARG A 153 -8.21 38.40 -12.86
N GLY A 154 -7.28 38.67 -13.78
CA GLY A 154 -5.94 39.18 -13.50
C GLY A 154 -6.01 40.41 -12.59
N GLY A 155 -6.12 40.15 -11.30
CA GLY A 155 -5.80 41.09 -10.25
C GLY A 155 -4.34 40.88 -10.00
N THR A 156 -3.51 41.80 -10.47
CA THR A 156 -2.19 42.03 -9.89
C THR A 156 -2.27 41.81 -8.39
N ARG A 157 -1.46 40.89 -7.89
CA ARG A 157 -1.25 40.63 -6.47
C ARG A 157 -0.98 41.97 -5.79
N ALA A 158 -2.01 42.59 -5.21
CA ALA A 158 -1.85 43.85 -4.50
C ALA A 158 -1.05 43.51 -3.23
N THR A 159 0.24 43.81 -3.24
CA THR A 159 1.12 43.81 -2.06
C THR A 159 0.80 45.02 -1.18
N GLY A 160 -0.46 45.16 -0.79
CA GLY A 160 -0.94 46.16 0.15
C GLY A 160 -1.80 45.48 1.24
N PRO A 161 -1.85 46.01 2.47
CA PRO A 161 -2.66 45.42 3.53
C PRO A 161 -4.15 45.46 3.13
N LEU A 162 -4.81 44.29 3.14
CA LEU A 162 -6.24 44.19 2.86
C LEU A 162 -7.05 44.70 4.07
N PRO A 163 -8.13 45.47 3.87
CA PRO A 163 -9.01 45.88 4.96
C PRO A 163 -9.76 44.67 5.54
N ALA A 164 -9.88 44.67 6.87
CA ALA A 164 -10.45 43.62 7.69
C ALA A 164 -11.98 43.50 7.54
N SER A 165 -12.48 42.92 6.44
CA SER A 165 -13.89 42.52 6.37
C SER A 165 -14.22 41.57 5.21
N THR A 166 -13.72 40.34 5.23
CA THR A 166 -14.38 39.21 4.53
C THR A 166 -13.94 37.88 5.13
N PRO A 167 -14.85 37.09 5.74
CA PRO A 167 -14.47 35.88 6.49
C PRO A 167 -14.35 34.62 5.61
N PHE A 168 -14.38 34.74 4.28
CA PHE A 168 -14.32 33.57 3.40
C PHE A 168 -13.27 33.74 2.33
N THR A 169 -12.20 32.95 2.43
CA THR A 169 -11.21 32.76 1.37
C THR A 169 -11.66 31.55 0.55
N ALA A 170 -11.98 31.75 -0.72
CA ALA A 170 -12.31 30.65 -1.62
C ALA A 170 -11.07 29.77 -1.84
N ILE A 171 -11.19 28.47 -1.60
CA ILE A 171 -10.14 27.50 -1.92
C ILE A 171 -10.32 27.10 -3.39
N THR A 172 -9.36 27.47 -4.24
CA THR A 172 -9.32 27.01 -5.63
C THR A 172 -8.67 25.62 -5.65
N PRO A 173 -9.40 24.56 -6.06
CA PRO A 173 -8.77 23.25 -6.22
C PRO A 173 -7.78 23.30 -7.39
N ALA A 174 -6.51 23.02 -7.11
CA ALA A 174 -5.49 22.86 -8.14
C ALA A 174 -5.54 21.41 -8.63
N PHE A 175 -6.13 21.19 -9.80
CA PHE A 175 -6.00 19.92 -10.52
C PHE A 175 -4.76 19.99 -11.40
N SER A 176 -3.83 19.04 -11.23
CA SER A 176 -2.68 18.86 -12.12
C SER A 176 -2.89 17.61 -12.96
N LEU A 177 -2.65 17.72 -14.27
CA LEU A 177 -2.67 16.60 -15.20
C LEU A 177 -1.26 16.46 -15.79
N GLY A 178 -0.58 15.35 -15.50
CA GLY A 178 0.77 15.06 -15.97
C GLY A 178 0.78 14.03 -17.10
N GLY A 179 1.80 14.08 -17.96
CA GLY A 179 2.05 13.05 -18.98
C GLY A 179 1.35 13.25 -20.33
N LEU A 180 0.73 14.41 -20.57
CA LEU A 180 0.22 14.75 -21.90
C LEU A 180 1.38 15.13 -22.84
N ALA A 181 1.33 14.63 -24.08
CA ALA A 181 2.19 15.14 -25.14
C ALA A 181 1.89 16.64 -25.36
N PRO A 182 2.90 17.47 -25.67
CA PRO A 182 2.73 18.92 -25.82
C PRO A 182 1.62 19.31 -26.81
N GLU A 183 1.47 18.53 -27.88
CA GLU A 183 0.44 18.71 -28.90
C GLU A 183 -0.97 18.49 -28.34
N VAL A 184 -1.15 17.51 -27.45
CA VAL A 184 -2.43 17.22 -26.80
C VAL A 184 -2.75 18.26 -25.72
N ALA A 185 -1.72 18.75 -25.02
CA ALA A 185 -1.86 19.84 -24.07
C ALA A 185 -2.37 21.12 -24.76
N ALA A 186 -1.86 21.44 -25.96
CA ALA A 186 -2.29 22.58 -26.76
C ALA A 186 -3.76 22.49 -27.21
N MET A 187 -4.32 21.28 -27.37
CA MET A 187 -5.75 21.10 -27.69
C MET A 187 -6.68 21.40 -26.49
N LEU A 188 -6.15 21.37 -25.27
CA LEU A 188 -6.86 21.68 -24.04
C LEU A 188 -6.65 23.14 -23.60
N GLU A 189 -5.78 23.88 -24.29
CA GLU A 189 -5.62 25.31 -24.07
C GLU A 189 -6.91 26.05 -24.46
N PRO A 190 -7.38 27.01 -23.63
CA PRO A 190 -8.59 27.77 -23.93
C PRO A 190 -8.43 28.54 -25.25
N GLN A 191 -9.15 28.13 -26.29
CA GLN A 191 -9.25 28.86 -27.55
C GLN A 191 -10.25 30.01 -27.37
N PHE A 192 -9.79 31.18 -26.93
CA PHE A 192 -10.57 32.43 -26.94
C PHE A 192 -9.75 33.55 -27.57
#